data_AF-A0A1F6M870-F1
#
_entry.id   AF-A0A1F6M870-F1
#
_cell.length_a   1.000
_cell.length_b   1.000
_cell.length_c   1.000
_cell.angle_alpha   90.00
_cell.angle_beta   90.00
_cell.angle_gamma   90.00
#
_symmetry.space_group_name_H-M   'P 1'
#
loop_
_entity.id
_entity.type
_entity.pdbx_description
1 polymer ?
#
loop_
_entity_poly.entity_id
_entity_poly.type
_entity_poly.pdbx_seq_one_letter_code
_entity_poly.pdbx_strand_id
1 'polypeptide(L)'
;MNQEKAATAQNIELDYQKFFVWLKDKYGADRVYYFVGFMQKFQERYDFLTEVGYTLVFKEVVYSGGKAKGNCDADLVVHVMRDYYEGICKKAVIVSSDGDYAVLVKFLSERGALQTVISPAAPDKCSILLKRLKISMTFLNRIAEHFDKNKKAPIQDGT
;
A
#
# COMPACT_ATOMS: atom_id res chain seq x y z
N MET A 1 6.51 -7.03 1.15
CA MET A 1 7.91 -7.02 0.65
C MET A 1 8.10 -6.18 -0.63
N ASN A 2 7.08 -5.99 -1.48
CA ASN A 2 7.21 -5.20 -2.72
C ASN A 2 7.20 -3.66 -2.51
N GLN A 3 6.49 -3.13 -1.51
CA GLN A 3 6.38 -1.67 -1.33
C GLN A 3 7.70 -1.00 -0.89
N GLU A 4 8.43 -1.60 0.05
CA GLU A 4 9.70 -1.05 0.53
C GLU A 4 10.79 -1.13 -0.51
N LYS A 5 10.95 -2.28 -1.18
CA LYS A 5 11.97 -2.41 -2.24
C LYS A 5 11.74 -1.38 -3.36
N ALA A 6 10.48 -1.10 -3.70
CA ALA A 6 10.12 -0.10 -4.70
C ALA A 6 10.33 1.35 -4.22
N ALA A 7 10.01 1.66 -2.97
CA ALA A 7 10.15 2.99 -2.36
C ALA A 7 11.63 3.34 -2.06
N THR A 8 12.39 2.41 -1.49
CA THR A 8 13.82 2.54 -1.21
C THR A 8 14.64 2.67 -2.50
N ALA A 9 14.26 1.99 -3.59
CA ALA A 9 14.90 2.15 -4.91
C ALA A 9 14.69 3.52 -5.56
N GLN A 10 13.91 4.40 -4.94
CA GLN A 10 13.58 5.75 -5.43
C GLN A 10 13.86 6.84 -4.39
N ASN A 11 14.53 6.51 -3.28
CA ASN A 11 14.84 7.43 -2.18
C ASN A 11 13.59 8.12 -1.60
N ILE A 12 12.41 7.50 -1.73
CA ILE A 12 11.18 7.96 -1.09
C ILE A 12 11.07 7.19 0.22
N GLU A 13 11.49 7.81 1.31
CA GLU A 13 11.21 7.31 2.65
C GLU A 13 9.74 7.62 2.96
N LEU A 14 8.88 6.61 2.85
CA LEU A 14 7.46 6.78 3.12
C LEU A 14 7.25 6.97 4.62
N ASP A 15 6.79 8.14 5.01
CA ASP A 15 6.27 8.39 6.35
C ASP A 15 4.93 7.65 6.51
N TYR A 16 4.97 6.46 7.13
CA TYR A 16 3.81 5.58 7.28
C TYR A 16 2.69 6.20 8.13
N GLN A 17 3.02 7.11 9.05
CA GLN A 17 2.03 7.80 9.86
C GLN A 17 1.26 8.82 9.02
N LYS A 18 1.97 9.68 8.29
CA LYS A 18 1.32 10.62 7.37
C LYS A 18 0.58 9.92 6.25
N PHE A 19 1.13 8.81 5.73
CA PHE A 19 0.48 8.02 4.70
C PHE A 19 -0.84 7.41 5.20
N PHE A 20 -0.87 6.90 6.43
CA PHE A 20 -2.08 6.39 7.05
C PHE A 20 -3.16 7.48 7.17
N VAL A 21 -2.80 8.64 7.73
CA VAL A 21 -3.70 9.79 7.85
C VAL A 21 -4.22 10.22 6.48
N TRP A 22 -3.34 10.34 5.49
CA TRP A 22 -3.73 10.71 4.14
C TRP A 22 -4.68 9.70 3.47
N LEU A 23 -4.50 8.40 3.69
CA LEU A 23 -5.44 7.37 3.20
C LEU A 23 -6.83 7.56 3.81
N LYS A 24 -6.90 7.86 5.12
CA LYS A 24 -8.16 8.14 5.82
C LYS A 24 -8.82 9.40 5.30
N ASP A 25 -8.07 10.50 5.21
CA ASP A 25 -8.63 11.79 4.78
C ASP A 25 -9.04 11.79 3.32
N LYS A 26 -8.23 11.18 2.43
CA LYS A 26 -8.46 11.22 0.98
C LYS A 26 -9.52 10.23 0.51
N TYR A 27 -9.56 9.04 1.11
CA TYR A 27 -10.40 7.94 0.65
C TYR A 27 -11.39 7.41 1.68
N GLY A 28 -11.40 7.93 2.91
CA GLY A 28 -12.24 7.42 3.98
C GLY A 28 -11.86 5.99 4.37
N ALA A 29 -10.56 5.65 4.34
CA ALA A 29 -10.11 4.29 4.63
C ALA A 29 -10.37 3.90 6.09
N ASP A 30 -11.39 3.07 6.34
CA ASP A 30 -11.73 2.59 7.68
C ASP A 30 -10.73 1.54 8.20
N ARG A 31 -10.19 0.72 7.30
CA ARG A 31 -9.21 -0.33 7.60
C ARG A 31 -8.04 -0.27 6.62
N VAL A 32 -6.82 -0.33 7.14
CA VAL A 32 -5.61 -0.32 6.32
C VAL A 32 -4.77 -1.54 6.69
N TYR A 33 -4.73 -2.52 5.78
CA TYR A 33 -3.99 -3.76 5.97
C TYR A 33 -2.56 -3.66 5.46
N TYR A 34 -1.61 -4.20 6.21
CA TYR A 34 -0.21 -4.30 5.82
C TYR A 34 0.24 -5.76 5.79
N PHE A 35 0.44 -6.29 4.58
CA PHE A 35 0.83 -7.68 4.37
C PHE A 35 2.35 -7.84 4.39
N VAL A 36 2.86 -8.69 5.28
CA VAL A 36 4.29 -8.84 5.50
C VAL A 36 4.68 -10.26 5.90
N GLY A 37 5.82 -10.74 5.42
CA GLY A 37 6.44 -11.96 5.94
C GLY A 37 7.04 -11.68 7.31
N PHE A 38 6.66 -12.45 8.34
CA PHE A 38 7.11 -12.24 9.70
C PHE A 38 8.61 -12.53 9.84
N MET A 39 9.37 -11.55 10.36
CA MET A 39 10.75 -11.75 10.78
C MET A 39 10.98 -11.03 12.11
N GLN A 40 11.39 -11.78 13.14
CA GLN A 40 11.54 -11.26 14.50
C GLN A 40 12.42 -10.00 14.60
N LYS A 41 13.44 -9.89 13.75
CA LYS A 41 14.33 -8.71 13.70
C LYS A 41 13.65 -7.38 13.32
N PHE A 42 12.39 -7.41 12.89
CA PHE A 42 11.62 -6.22 12.51
C PHE A 42 10.51 -5.91 13.52
N GLN A 43 10.55 -6.46 14.74
CA GLN A 43 9.51 -6.31 15.76
C GLN A 43 9.17 -4.84 16.06
N GLU A 44 10.18 -4.00 16.32
CA GLU A 44 9.97 -2.57 16.61
C GLU A 44 9.18 -1.86 15.51
N ARG A 45 9.38 -2.27 14.25
CA ARG A 45 8.65 -1.71 13.13
C ARG A 45 7.21 -2.20 13.06
N TYR A 46 6.96 -3.45 13.41
CA TYR A 46 5.61 -3.99 13.51
C TYR A 46 4.83 -3.28 14.62
N ASP A 47 5.48 -3.02 15.75
CA ASP A 47 4.90 -2.28 16.87
C ASP A 47 4.52 -0.86 16.42
N PHE A 48 5.47 -0.13 15.81
CA PHE A 48 5.21 1.21 15.26
C PHE A 48 4.04 1.24 14.25
N LEU A 49 3.99 0.32 13.28
CA LEU A 49 2.90 0.27 12.31
C LEU A 49 1.54 -0.01 12.97
N THR A 50 1.53 -0.86 13.99
CA THR A 50 0.33 -1.18 14.76
C THR A 50 -0.14 0.03 15.56
N GLU A 51 0.78 0.74 16.22
CA GLU A 51 0.49 1.98 16.97
C GLU A 51 -0.09 3.09 16.07
N VAL A 52 0.39 3.20 14.82
CA VAL A 52 -0.16 4.13 13.82
C VAL A 52 -1.60 3.75 13.43
N GLY A 53 -1.96 2.46 13.50
CA GLY A 53 -3.30 1.96 13.19
C GLY A 53 -3.39 1.00 12.00
N TYR A 54 -2.26 0.53 11.46
CA TYR A 54 -2.27 -0.53 10.44
C TYR A 54 -2.66 -1.86 11.06
N THR A 55 -3.47 -2.63 10.33
CA THR A 55 -3.72 -4.04 10.66
C THR A 55 -2.68 -4.91 9.96
N LEU A 56 -1.74 -5.46 10.73
CA LEU A 56 -0.70 -6.32 10.18
C LEU A 56 -1.24 -7.71 9.86
N VAL A 57 -1.00 -8.17 8.63
CA VAL A 57 -1.31 -9.54 8.19
C VAL A 57 0.01 -10.26 7.94
N PHE A 58 0.36 -11.14 8.88
CA PHE A 58 1.62 -11.87 8.85
C PHE A 58 1.49 -13.14 8.02
N LYS A 59 2.48 -13.36 7.15
CA LYS A 59 2.72 -14.66 6.54
C LYS A 59 3.94 -15.31 7.19
N GLU A 60 3.85 -16.60 7.48
CA GLU A 60 5.01 -17.39 7.89
C GLU A 60 6.11 -17.34 6.82
N VAL A 61 7.34 -17.15 7.27
CA VAL A 61 8.50 -17.13 6.39
C VAL A 61 9.15 -18.51 6.38
N VAL A 62 9.11 -19.16 5.21
CA VAL A 62 9.73 -20.48 5.02
C VAL A 62 11.10 -20.31 4.37
N TYR A 63 12.11 -21.02 4.88
CA TYR A 63 13.44 -21.01 4.28
C TYR A 63 13.57 -22.14 3.26
N SER A 64 14.00 -21.80 2.05
CA SER A 64 14.21 -22.76 0.96
C SER A 64 15.52 -22.43 0.27
N GLY A 65 16.52 -23.33 0.40
CA GLY A 65 17.87 -23.12 -0.14
C GLY A 65 18.58 -21.89 0.47
N GLY A 66 18.40 -21.65 1.77
CA GLY A 66 18.99 -20.51 2.48
C GLY A 66 18.32 -19.15 2.21
N LYS A 67 17.31 -19.09 1.34
CA LYS A 67 16.53 -17.87 1.06
C LYS A 67 15.19 -17.92 1.78
N ALA A 68 14.88 -16.83 2.50
CA ALA A 68 13.58 -16.60 3.09
C ALA A 68 12.51 -16.39 1.99
N LYS A 69 11.43 -17.18 2.04
CA LYS A 69 10.23 -17.04 1.21
C LYS A 69 9.09 -16.55 2.09
N GLY A 70 8.71 -15.28 1.91
CA GLY A 70 7.62 -14.63 2.63
C GLY A 70 6.73 -13.82 1.71
N ASN A 71 6.45 -14.33 0.49
CA ASN A 71 5.58 -13.65 -0.46
C ASN A 71 4.12 -13.72 0.01
N CYS A 72 3.50 -12.57 0.23
CA CYS A 72 2.13 -12.38 0.68
C CYS A 72 1.12 -12.07 -0.45
N ASP A 73 1.49 -12.19 -1.73
CA ASP A 73 0.63 -11.81 -2.86
C ASP A 73 -0.69 -12.61 -2.85
N ALA A 74 -0.61 -13.92 -2.68
CA ALA A 74 -1.79 -14.79 -2.60
C ALA A 74 -2.67 -14.44 -1.39
N ASP A 75 -2.07 -14.22 -0.23
CA ASP A 75 -2.78 -13.85 1.00
C ASP A 75 -3.50 -12.52 0.84
N LEU A 76 -2.87 -11.53 0.22
CA LEU A 76 -3.49 -10.24 -0.10
C LEU A 76 -4.70 -10.43 -1.01
N VAL A 77 -4.54 -11.17 -2.12
CA VAL A 77 -5.64 -11.43 -3.06
C VAL A 77 -6.80 -12.12 -2.36
N VAL A 78 -6.53 -13.18 -1.59
CA VAL A 78 -7.58 -13.93 -0.87
C VAL A 78 -8.27 -13.04 0.17
N HIS A 79 -7.52 -12.23 0.92
CA HIS A 79 -8.09 -11.35 1.95
C HIS A 79 -9.01 -10.28 1.34
N VAL A 80 -8.58 -9.63 0.26
CA VAL A 80 -9.40 -8.61 -0.43
C VAL A 80 -10.66 -9.24 -1.02
N MET A 81 -10.54 -10.44 -1.61
CA MET A 81 -11.69 -11.16 -2.17
C MET A 81 -12.67 -11.57 -1.09
N ARG A 82 -12.19 -12.12 0.04
CA ARG A 82 -13.01 -12.46 1.20
C ARG A 82 -13.78 -11.24 1.68
N ASP A 83 -13.07 -10.14 1.97
CA ASP A 83 -13.70 -8.94 2.53
C ASP A 83 -14.74 -8.34 1.59
N TYR A 84 -14.51 -8.42 0.27
CA TYR A 84 -15.49 -8.01 -0.72
C TYR A 84 -16.75 -8.90 -0.69
N TYR A 85 -16.59 -10.22 -0.75
CA TYR A 85 -17.72 -11.15 -0.81
C TYR A 85 -18.50 -11.25 0.52
N GLU A 86 -17.85 -11.01 1.65
CA GLU A 86 -18.48 -10.96 2.98
C GLU A 86 -19.10 -9.59 3.28
N GLY A 87 -19.01 -8.62 2.35
CA GLY A 87 -19.59 -7.28 2.52
C GLY A 87 -18.84 -6.39 3.52
N ILE A 88 -17.65 -6.79 3.96
CA ILE A 88 -16.78 -6.04 4.87
C ILE A 88 -16.15 -4.85 4.14
N CYS A 89 -15.79 -5.03 2.86
CA CYS A 89 -15.17 -4.00 2.03
C CYS A 89 -16.06 -3.64 0.85
N LYS A 90 -16.62 -2.43 0.87
CA LYS A 90 -17.43 -1.89 -0.24
C LYS A 90 -16.55 -1.36 -1.38
N LYS A 91 -15.43 -0.73 -1.03
CA LYS A 91 -14.46 -0.20 -1.98
C LYS A 91 -13.04 -0.39 -1.46
N ALA A 92 -12.15 -0.81 -2.34
CA ALA A 92 -10.75 -1.07 -2.01
C ALA A 92 -9.81 -0.03 -2.64
N VAL A 93 -8.80 0.37 -1.86
CA VAL A 93 -7.61 1.06 -2.35
C VAL A 93 -6.47 0.04 -2.36
N ILE A 94 -5.90 -0.24 -3.54
CA ILE A 94 -4.81 -1.21 -3.66
C ILE A 94 -3.48 -0.47 -3.77
N VAL A 95 -2.56 -0.71 -2.85
CA VAL A 95 -1.24 -0.08 -2.86
C VAL A 95 -0.22 -1.07 -3.43
N SER A 96 0.11 -0.95 -4.72
CA SER A 96 1.10 -1.80 -5.39
C SER A 96 1.53 -1.23 -6.75
N SER A 97 2.74 -1.59 -7.18
CA SER A 97 3.25 -1.35 -8.54
C SER A 97 3.36 -2.63 -9.38
N ASP A 98 3.05 -3.79 -8.78
CA ASP A 98 3.27 -5.10 -9.36
C ASP A 98 2.14 -5.51 -10.31
N GLY A 99 2.51 -6.06 -11.47
CA GLY A 99 1.58 -6.52 -12.50
C GLY A 99 0.75 -7.73 -12.08
N ASP A 100 1.21 -8.52 -11.11
CA ASP A 100 0.52 -9.71 -10.63
C ASP A 100 -0.85 -9.38 -10.02
N TYR A 101 -1.03 -8.16 -9.50
CA TYR A 101 -2.31 -7.69 -8.99
C TYR A 101 -3.28 -7.18 -10.07
N ALA A 102 -2.89 -7.15 -11.35
CA ALA A 102 -3.76 -6.65 -12.42
C ALA A 102 -5.08 -7.43 -12.51
N VAL A 103 -5.06 -8.73 -12.21
CA VAL A 103 -6.28 -9.57 -12.21
C VAL A 103 -7.23 -9.14 -11.09
N LEU A 104 -6.72 -8.96 -9.86
CA LEU A 104 -7.50 -8.47 -8.72
C LEU A 104 -8.08 -7.08 -8.99
N VAL A 105 -7.23 -6.17 -9.47
CA VAL A 105 -7.62 -4.79 -9.78
C VAL A 105 -8.70 -4.75 -10.85
N LYS A 106 -8.57 -5.55 -11.92
CA LYS A 106 -9.60 -5.67 -12.96
C LYS A 106 -10.92 -6.18 -12.38
N PHE A 107 -10.89 -7.25 -11.59
CA PHE A 107 -12.07 -7.81 -10.93
C PHE A 107 -12.82 -6.76 -10.08
N LEU A 108 -12.10 -6.01 -9.24
CA LEU A 108 -12.69 -4.98 -8.39
C LEU A 108 -13.26 -3.83 -9.23
N SER A 109 -12.55 -3.42 -10.29
CA SER A 109 -12.98 -2.35 -11.19
C SER A 109 -14.29 -2.70 -11.91
N GLU A 110 -14.40 -3.92 -12.45
CA GLU A 110 -15.61 -4.40 -13.14
C GLU A 110 -16.84 -4.48 -12.22
N ARG A 111 -16.61 -4.51 -10.90
CA ARG A 111 -17.65 -4.55 -9.86
C ARG A 111 -17.95 -3.18 -9.23
N GLY A 112 -17.28 -2.12 -9.69
CA GLY A 112 -17.37 -0.80 -9.04
C GLY A 112 -16.81 -0.78 -7.62
N ALA A 113 -16.05 -1.81 -7.22
CA ALA A 113 -15.47 -1.99 -5.89
C ALA A 113 -14.02 -1.50 -5.81
N LEU A 114 -13.43 -1.02 -6.90
CA LEU A 114 -12.11 -0.38 -6.88
C LEU A 114 -12.27 1.13 -6.68
N GLN A 115 -11.64 1.68 -5.64
CA GLN A 115 -11.55 3.12 -5.45
C GLN A 115 -10.38 3.72 -6.25
N THR A 116 -9.18 3.14 -6.12
CA THR A 116 -7.97 3.54 -6.86
C THR A 116 -6.86 2.51 -6.67
N VAL A 117 -5.81 2.60 -7.49
CA VAL A 117 -4.51 1.96 -7.23
C VAL A 117 -3.47 3.04 -6.88
N ILE A 118 -2.75 2.84 -5.78
CA ILE A 118 -1.61 3.68 -5.40
C ILE A 118 -0.32 2.92 -5.73
N SER A 119 0.44 3.42 -6.69
CA SER A 119 1.75 2.89 -7.03
C SER A 119 2.82 3.53 -6.14
N PRO A 120 3.55 2.75 -5.31
CA PRO A 120 4.71 3.26 -4.59
C PRO A 120 5.86 3.64 -5.52
N ALA A 121 5.94 3.05 -6.71
CA ALA A 121 6.92 3.43 -7.72
C ALA A 121 6.40 4.52 -8.67
N ALA A 122 7.33 5.27 -9.28
CA ALA A 122 7.06 6.21 -10.35
C ALA A 122 6.38 5.55 -11.58
N PRO A 123 5.69 6.33 -12.44
CA PRO A 123 4.90 5.80 -13.56
C PRO A 123 5.65 4.92 -14.55
N ASP A 124 6.93 5.20 -14.80
CA ASP A 124 7.84 4.43 -15.66
C ASP A 124 8.15 3.05 -15.07
N LYS A 125 8.25 2.94 -13.75
CA LYS A 125 8.52 1.70 -12.99
C LYS A 125 7.26 0.92 -12.60
N CYS A 126 6.08 1.52 -12.75
CA CYS A 126 4.81 0.84 -12.52
C CYS A 126 4.49 -0.14 -13.67
N SER A 127 3.99 -1.32 -13.33
CA SER A 127 3.69 -2.36 -14.32
C SER A 127 2.76 -1.87 -15.44
N ILE A 128 3.13 -2.20 -16.67
CA ILE A 128 2.31 -1.93 -17.86
C ILE A 128 0.96 -2.63 -17.77
N LEU A 129 0.88 -3.80 -17.12
CA LEU A 129 -0.37 -4.53 -16.95
C LEU A 129 -1.39 -3.71 -16.15
N LEU A 130 -0.97 -3.08 -15.05
CA LEU A 130 -1.83 -2.18 -14.27
C LEU A 130 -2.24 -0.95 -15.09
N LYS A 131 -1.27 -0.31 -15.76
CA LYS A 131 -1.53 0.90 -16.57
C LYS A 131 -2.52 0.66 -17.72
N ARG A 132 -2.49 -0.53 -18.33
CA ARG A 132 -3.39 -0.90 -19.44
C ARG A 132 -4.86 -1.04 -19.04
N LEU A 133 -5.14 -1.18 -17.74
CA LEU A 133 -6.52 -1.26 -17.24
C LEU A 133 -7.28 0.07 -17.32
N LYS A 134 -6.58 1.19 -17.61
CA LYS A 134 -7.18 2.54 -17.72
C LYS A 134 -8.00 2.96 -16.49
N ILE A 135 -7.59 2.48 -15.32
CA ILE A 135 -8.18 2.79 -14.01
C ILE A 135 -7.60 4.09 -13.44
N SER A 136 -8.24 4.62 -12.40
CA SER A 136 -7.65 5.68 -11.58
C SER A 136 -6.40 5.16 -10.87
N MET A 137 -5.29 5.87 -11.03
CA MET A 137 -4.02 5.56 -10.37
C MET A 137 -3.40 6.81 -9.75
N THR A 138 -2.87 6.67 -8.55
CA THR A 138 -2.06 7.68 -7.86
C THR A 138 -0.63 7.15 -7.69
N PHE A 139 0.38 8.01 -7.82
CA PHE A 139 1.77 7.62 -7.70
C PHE A 139 2.40 8.36 -6.52
N LEU A 140 3.06 7.64 -5.61
CA LEU A 140 3.58 8.24 -4.37
C LEU A 140 4.57 9.38 -4.65
N ASN A 141 5.39 9.26 -5.69
CA ASN A 141 6.34 10.32 -6.07
C ASN A 141 5.66 11.65 -6.46
N ARG A 142 4.39 11.62 -6.88
CA ARG A 142 3.62 12.83 -7.22
C ARG A 142 2.93 13.47 -6.02
N ILE A 143 2.83 12.74 -4.92
CA ILE A 143 2.21 13.20 -3.67
C ILE A 143 3.20 13.24 -2.50
N ALA A 144 4.48 12.98 -2.77
CA ALA A 144 5.57 12.94 -1.81
C ALA A 144 5.66 14.21 -0.94
N GLU A 145 5.30 15.37 -1.50
CA GLU A 145 5.26 16.64 -0.75
C GLU A 145 4.30 16.64 0.44
N HIS A 146 3.27 15.77 0.45
CA HIS A 146 2.37 15.61 1.60
C HIS A 146 3.02 14.82 2.74
N PHE A 147 4.10 14.10 2.44
CA PHE A 147 4.77 13.19 3.37
C PHE A 147 6.14 13.69 3.82
N ASP A 148 6.67 14.76 3.20
CA ASP A 148 7.94 15.36 3.58
C ASP A 148 7.90 15.91 5.01
N LYS A 149 8.92 15.56 5.81
CA LYS A 149 9.07 15.96 7.22
C LYS A 149 9.40 17.45 7.39
N ASN A 150 9.73 18.17 6.31
CA ASN A 150 10.33 19.52 6.37
C ASN A 150 9.44 20.73 6.00
N LYS A 151 8.14 20.58 5.69
CA LYS A 151 7.28 21.77 5.53
C LYS A 151 6.82 22.30 6.89
N LYS A 152 7.47 23.38 7.37
CA LYS A 152 6.86 24.31 8.34
C LYS A 152 5.56 24.84 7.74
N ALA A 153 4.52 24.96 8.56
CA ALA A 153 3.28 25.63 8.18
C ALA A 153 3.59 27.01 7.56
N PRO A 154 2.86 27.44 6.51
CA PRO A 154 2.98 28.80 6.03
C PRO A 154 2.68 29.73 7.21
N ILE A 155 3.61 30.63 7.50
CA ILE A 155 3.43 31.71 8.46
C ILE A 155 2.21 32.50 7.93
N GLN A 156 1.12 32.50 8.68
CA GLN A 156 0.05 33.48 8.47
C GLN A 156 0.64 34.82 8.90
N ASP A 157 1.12 35.60 7.93
CA ASP A 157 1.34 37.02 8.15
C ASP A 157 -0.03 37.66 8.36
N GLY A 158 -0.29 38.02 9.62
CA GLY A 158 -1.45 38.81 10.00
C GLY A 158 -1.36 40.21 9.39
N THR A 159 -2.42 40.59 8.69
CA THR A 159 -2.79 41.98 8.40
C THR A 159 -3.39 42.65 9.62
#